data_AF-A0A965Y5B8-F1
#
_entry.id   AF-A0A965Y5B8-F1
#
_cell.length_a   1.000
_cell.length_b   1.000
_cell.length_c   1.000
_cell.angle_alpha   90.00
_cell.angle_beta   90.00
_cell.angle_gamma   90.00
#
_symmetry.space_group_name_H-M   'P 1'
#
loop_
_entity.id
_entity.type
_entity.pdbx_description
1 polymer ?
#
loop_
_entity_poly.entity_id
_entity_poly.type
_entity_poly.pdbx_seq_one_letter_code
_entity_poly.pdbx_strand_id
1 'polypeptide(L)'
;MKKNAVLLIYVCFAWILMLGISPLSAQERVFRFDVEAVIEPDASLTVTEHIGVVAEGKDIRRGIIRSIPTDFTDSEGKRRRAGLELVSALLDGSPTEAQV
;
A
#
# COMPACT_ATOMS: atom_id res chain seq x y z
N MET A 1 -39.05 41.17 14.81
CA MET A 1 -37.61 41.46 14.69
C MET A 1 -36.73 40.51 15.52
N LYS A 2 -36.94 40.36 16.85
CA LYS A 2 -36.11 39.49 17.71
C LYS A 2 -36.09 37.99 17.34
N LYS A 3 -37.24 37.41 16.94
CA LYS A 3 -37.33 36.00 16.52
C LYS A 3 -36.52 35.68 15.25
N ASN A 4 -36.46 36.60 14.30
CA ASN A 4 -35.71 36.44 13.04
C ASN A 4 -34.20 36.54 13.30
N ALA A 5 -33.78 37.38 14.25
CA ALA A 5 -32.39 37.46 14.69
C ALA A 5 -31.94 36.15 15.38
N VAL A 6 -32.81 35.54 16.19
CA VAL A 6 -32.54 34.24 16.83
C VAL A 6 -32.47 33.11 15.79
N LEU A 7 -33.38 33.10 14.80
CA LEU A 7 -33.34 32.15 13.69
C LEU A 7 -32.02 32.27 12.90
N LEU A 8 -31.58 33.49 12.60
CA LEU A 8 -30.31 33.75 11.91
C LEU A 8 -29.10 33.24 12.70
N ILE A 9 -29.11 33.39 14.04
CA ILE A 9 -28.04 32.86 14.90
C ILE A 9 -27.98 31.33 14.82
N TYR A 10 -29.11 30.63 14.87
CA TYR A 10 -29.13 29.17 14.73
C TYR A 10 -28.65 28.71 13.35
N VAL A 11 -29.02 29.42 12.29
CA VAL A 11 -28.55 29.13 10.92
C VAL A 11 -27.05 29.34 10.79
N CYS A 12 -26.52 30.47 11.30
CA CYS A 12 -25.07 30.71 11.32
C CYS A 12 -24.32 29.66 12.15
N PHE A 13 -24.87 29.27 13.30
CA PHE A 13 -24.26 28.23 14.14
C PHE A 13 -24.24 26.87 13.43
N ALA A 14 -25.33 26.49 12.77
CA ALA A 14 -25.39 25.26 11.97
C ALA A 14 -24.41 25.29 10.78
N TRP A 15 -24.24 26.45 10.13
CA TRP A 15 -23.29 26.63 9.04
C TRP A 15 -21.84 26.50 9.50
N ILE A 16 -21.51 27.10 10.65
CA ILE A 16 -20.18 26.98 11.27
C ILE A 16 -19.90 25.52 11.68
N LEU A 17 -20.90 24.80 12.20
CA LEU A 17 -20.76 23.39 12.56
C LEU A 17 -20.46 22.51 11.32
N MET A 18 -21.08 22.80 10.19
CA MET A 18 -20.85 22.10 8.91
C MET A 18 -19.46 22.38 8.32
N LEU A 19 -18.91 23.58 8.53
CA LEU A 19 -17.56 23.94 8.07
C LEU A 19 -16.43 23.27 8.87
N GLY A 20 -16.71 22.76 10.07
CA GLY A 20 -15.72 22.17 10.97
C GLY A 20 -15.43 20.68 10.75
N ILE A 21 -16.10 20.03 9.79
CA ILE A 21 -15.91 18.60 9.52
C ILE A 21 -14.71 18.42 8.59
N SER A 22 -13.54 18.16 9.16
CA SER A 22 -12.38 17.70 8.38
C SER A 22 -12.60 16.24 7.95
N PRO A 23 -12.20 15.85 6.73
CA PRO A 23 -12.23 14.46 6.32
C PRO A 23 -11.29 13.66 7.24
N LEU A 24 -11.83 12.62 7.88
CA LEU A 24 -11.06 11.66 8.64
C LEU A 24 -10.33 10.75 7.65
N SER A 25 -9.17 11.20 7.15
CA SER A 25 -8.32 10.36 6.29
C SER A 25 -7.63 9.32 7.16
N ALA A 26 -7.78 8.04 6.84
CA ALA A 26 -6.89 7.04 7.40
C ALA A 26 -5.48 7.30 6.85
N GLN A 27 -4.45 7.00 7.65
CA GLN A 27 -3.09 7.12 7.15
C GLN A 27 -2.81 5.97 6.19
N GLU A 28 -2.58 6.32 4.93
CA GLU A 28 -2.08 5.37 3.94
C GLU A 28 -0.69 4.87 4.35
N ARG A 29 -0.54 3.55 4.49
CA ARG A 29 0.68 2.94 5.02
C ARG A 29 0.75 1.44 4.76
N VAL A 30 1.97 0.93 4.69
CA VAL A 30 2.24 -0.51 4.86
C VAL A 30 2.28 -0.79 6.36
N PHE A 31 1.41 -1.67 6.86
CA PHE A 31 1.35 -2.03 8.27
C PHE A 31 1.90 -3.43 8.56
N ARG A 32 2.15 -4.24 7.53
CA ARG A 32 2.72 -5.57 7.63
C ARG A 32 3.60 -5.85 6.41
N PHE A 33 4.76 -6.44 6.64
CA PHE A 33 5.70 -6.85 5.60
C PHE A 33 6.49 -8.06 6.10
N ASP A 34 5.93 -9.25 5.89
CA ASP A 34 6.62 -10.50 6.22
C ASP A 34 7.19 -11.12 4.95
N VAL A 35 8.36 -11.73 5.05
CA VAL A 35 9.03 -12.39 3.94
C VAL A 35 9.39 -13.80 4.36
N GLU A 36 8.89 -14.77 3.60
CA GLU A 36 9.32 -16.16 3.67
C GLU A 36 10.23 -16.45 2.49
N ALA A 37 11.37 -17.08 2.76
CA ALA A 37 12.36 -17.42 1.76
C ALA A 37 12.79 -18.88 1.95
N VAL A 38 12.58 -19.69 0.91
CA VAL A 38 12.85 -21.12 0.90
C VAL A 38 13.92 -21.41 -0.14
N ILE A 39 14.98 -22.10 0.29
CA ILE A 39 16.02 -22.60 -0.62
C ILE A 39 15.57 -23.99 -1.08
N GLU A 40 15.37 -24.13 -2.38
CA GLU A 40 14.94 -25.38 -2.99
C GLU A 40 16.12 -26.34 -3.22
N PRO A 41 15.86 -27.65 -3.44
CA PRO A 41 16.93 -28.64 -3.68
C PRO A 41 17.81 -28.37 -4.90
N ASP A 42 17.30 -27.63 -5.89
CA ASP A 42 18.03 -27.21 -7.09
C ASP A 42 18.80 -25.89 -6.90
N ALA A 43 18.88 -25.39 -5.65
CA ALA A 43 19.48 -24.13 -5.25
C ALA A 43 18.76 -22.87 -5.77
N SER A 44 17.54 -22.99 -6.28
CA SER A 44 16.66 -21.83 -6.50
C SER A 44 16.13 -21.27 -5.16
N LEU A 45 15.71 -20.00 -5.17
CA LEU A 45 15.18 -19.29 -4.01
C LEU A 45 13.73 -18.91 -4.27
N THR A 46 12.80 -19.58 -3.61
CA THR A 46 11.39 -19.21 -3.61
C THR A 46 11.17 -18.14 -2.54
N VAL A 47 10.66 -16.97 -2.94
CA VAL A 47 10.35 -15.85 -2.03
C VAL A 47 8.85 -15.57 -2.05
N THR A 48 8.23 -15.55 -0.87
CA THR A 48 6.83 -15.17 -0.68
C THR A 48 6.76 -13.95 0.25
N GLU A 49 6.28 -12.81 -0.26
CA GLU A 49 6.08 -11.59 0.51
C GLU A 49 4.60 -11.44 0.91
N HIS A 50 4.32 -11.30 2.22
CA HIS A 50 2.99 -10.96 2.73
C HIS A 50 2.95 -9.49 3.14
N ILE A 51 2.28 -8.68 2.32
CA ILE A 51 2.24 -7.22 2.47
C ILE A 51 0.83 -6.77 2.85
N GLY A 52 0.67 -6.20 4.04
CA GLY A 52 -0.57 -5.58 4.49
C GLY A 52 -0.51 -4.07 4.31
N VAL A 53 -1.47 -3.51 3.56
CA VAL A 53 -1.52 -2.08 3.26
C VAL A 53 -2.88 -1.47 3.59
N VAL A 54 -2.86 -0.23 4.06
CA VAL A 54 -4.01 0.67 4.02
C VAL A 54 -3.81 1.53 2.79
N ALA A 55 -4.70 1.39 1.80
CA ALA A 55 -4.64 2.14 0.54
C ALA A 55 -5.85 3.09 0.44
N GLU A 56 -5.60 4.39 0.57
CA GLU A 56 -6.62 5.46 0.42
C GLU A 56 -6.65 6.01 -1.02
N GLY A 57 -5.79 5.47 -1.91
CA GLY A 57 -5.65 5.91 -3.29
C GLY A 57 -4.94 7.26 -3.45
N LYS A 58 -4.21 7.71 -2.43
CA LYS A 58 -3.42 8.95 -2.47
C LYS A 58 -2.03 8.71 -3.05
N ASP A 59 -1.28 7.75 -2.51
CA ASP A 59 0.09 7.45 -2.94
C ASP A 59 0.16 6.07 -3.65
N ILE A 60 -0.58 5.08 -3.15
CA ILE A 60 -0.79 3.73 -3.69
C ILE A 60 -1.99 3.79 -4.64
N ARG A 61 -1.79 4.38 -5.82
CA ARG A 61 -2.84 4.54 -6.84
C ARG A 61 -2.97 3.37 -7.81
N ARG A 62 -1.86 2.66 -8.03
CA ARG A 62 -1.71 1.63 -9.09
C ARG A 62 -1.31 0.28 -8.52
N GLY A 63 -1.47 0.10 -7.21
CA GLY A 63 -0.95 -1.05 -6.48
C GLY A 63 0.49 -0.86 -5.99
N ILE A 64 1.13 -1.97 -5.61
CA ILE A 64 2.47 -2.02 -5.04
C ILE A 64 3.47 -2.38 -6.13
N ILE A 65 4.47 -1.52 -6.34
CA ILE A 65 5.57 -1.77 -7.27
C ILE A 65 6.75 -2.34 -6.47
N ARG A 66 7.26 -3.50 -6.88
CA ARG A 66 8.39 -4.17 -6.24
C ARG A 66 9.55 -4.29 -7.20
N SER A 67 10.69 -3.71 -6.84
CA SER A 67 11.96 -3.96 -7.50
C SER A 67 12.71 -5.05 -6.74
N ILE A 68 12.86 -6.22 -7.33
CA ILE A 68 13.68 -7.29 -6.76
C ILE A 68 15.09 -7.16 -7.36
N PRO A 69 16.12 -6.89 -6.56
CA PRO A 69 17.48 -6.76 -7.08
C PRO A 69 17.97 -8.13 -7.57
N THR A 70 18.19 -8.23 -8.87
CA THR A 70 18.73 -9.45 -9.49
C THR A 70 20.24 -9.39 -9.70
N ASP A 71 20.81 -8.18 -9.69
CA ASP A 71 22.26 -7.98 -9.87
C ASP A 71 22.97 -8.08 -8.52
N PHE A 72 23.93 -8.99 -8.42
CA PHE A 72 24.73 -9.19 -7.21
C PHE A 72 26.20 -9.47 -7.57
N THR A 73 27.08 -9.36 -6.58
CA THR A 73 28.49 -9.74 -6.69
C THR A 73 28.69 -11.06 -5.97
N ASP A 74 29.25 -12.06 -6.64
CA ASP A 74 29.55 -13.36 -6.03
C ASP A 74 30.81 -13.29 -5.14
N SER A 75 31.10 -14.39 -4.45
CA SER A 75 32.28 -14.50 -3.57
C SER A 75 33.62 -14.35 -4.29
N GLU A 76 33.65 -14.49 -5.61
CA GLU A 76 34.85 -14.30 -6.45
C GLU A 76 35.00 -12.83 -6.90
N GLY A 77 34.08 -11.94 -6.50
CA GLY A 77 34.08 -10.53 -6.87
C GLY A 77 33.50 -10.26 -8.27
N LYS A 78 32.87 -11.26 -8.91
CA LYS A 78 32.29 -11.12 -10.24
C LYS A 78 30.82 -10.70 -10.14
N ARG A 79 30.43 -9.74 -11.00
CA ARG A 79 29.01 -9.36 -11.14
C ARG A 79 28.23 -10.47 -11.83
N ARG A 80 27.13 -10.88 -11.21
CA ARG A 80 26.18 -11.88 -11.69
C ARG A 80 24.78 -11.28 -11.70
N ARG A 81 23.91 -11.89 -12.49
CA ARG A 81 22.48 -11.59 -12.54
C ARG A 81 21.71 -12.87 -12.29
N ALA A 82 20.88 -12.88 -11.25
CA ALA A 82 19.92 -13.95 -11.01
C ALA A 82 18.78 -13.88 -12.01
N GLY A 83 18.24 -15.03 -12.39
CA GLY A 83 16.91 -15.09 -13.02
C GLY A 83 15.85 -14.68 -11.99
N LEU A 84 14.80 -14.01 -12.46
CA LEU A 84 13.63 -13.68 -11.66
C LEU A 84 12.40 -14.11 -12.43
N GLU A 85 11.57 -14.92 -11.80
CA GLU A 85 10.28 -15.35 -12.32
C GLU A 85 9.21 -15.01 -11.29
N LEU A 86 8.15 -14.34 -11.72
CA LEU A 86 6.98 -14.13 -10.88
C LEU A 86 6.08 -15.35 -10.96
N VAL A 87 6.02 -16.12 -9.88
CA VAL A 87 5.21 -17.36 -9.82
C VAL A 87 3.72 -17.06 -9.66
N SER A 88 3.35 -16.17 -8.75
CA SER A 88 1.96 -15.79 -8.50
C SER A 88 1.84 -14.45 -7.80
N ALA A 89 0.66 -13.83 -7.90
CA ALA A 89 0.28 -12.66 -7.13
C ALA A 89 -1.15 -12.84 -6.59
N LEU A 90 -1.36 -12.44 -5.35
CA LEU A 90 -2.63 -12.54 -4.64
C LEU A 90 -3.03 -11.17 -4.12
N LEU A 91 -4.30 -10.81 -4.27
CA LEU A 91 -4.94 -9.67 -3.61
C LEU A 91 -6.02 -10.22 -2.69
N ASP A 92 -5.88 -9.98 -1.38
CA ASP A 92 -6.79 -10.47 -0.35
C ASP A 92 -7.09 -11.98 -0.45
N GLY A 93 -6.05 -12.76 -0.79
CA GLY A 93 -6.12 -14.22 -0.93
C GLY A 93 -6.65 -14.72 -2.27
N SER A 94 -7.04 -13.83 -3.19
CA SER A 94 -7.51 -14.20 -4.52
C SER A 94 -6.45 -13.93 -5.60
N PRO A 95 -6.30 -14.77 -6.63
CA PRO A 95 -5.38 -14.50 -7.73
C PRO A 95 -5.66 -13.15 -8.40
N THR A 96 -4.61 -12.40 -8.70
CA THR A 96 -4.68 -11.13 -9.42
C THR A 96 -3.66 -11.07 -10.54
N GLU A 97 -3.93 -10.28 -11.57
CA GLU A 97 -2.92 -9.95 -12.57
C GLU A 97 -1.81 -9.11 -11.94
N ALA A 98 -0.57 -9.42 -12.31
CA ALA A 98 0.61 -8.68 -11.94
C ALA A 98 1.45 -8.38 -13.19
N GLN A 99 2.06 -7.20 -13.20
CA GLN A 99 2.91 -6.76 -14.30
C GLN A 99 4.37 -6.96 -13.89
N VAL A 100 5.15 -7.60 -14.77
CA VAL A 100 6.58 -7.89 -14.61
C VAL A 100 7.39 -7.04 -15.57
#